data_AF-A0A6G4UDT3-F1
#
_entry.id   AF-A0A6G4UDT3-F1
#
_cell.length_a   1.000
_cell.length_b   1.000
_cell.length_c   1.000
_cell.angle_alpha   90.00
_cell.angle_beta   90.00
_cell.angle_gamma   90.00
#
_symmetry.space_group_name_H-M   'P 1'
#
loop_
_entity.id
_entity.type
_entity.pdbx_description
1 polymer ?
#
loop_
_entity_poly.entity_id
_entity_poly.type
_entity_poly.pdbx_seq_one_letter_code
_entity_poly.pdbx_strand_id
1 'polypeptide(L)'
;MLRESMLTTREAAERLGVKPETLYAYVSRGLLTSHKAEGHRGSLFEAREVDSLARKSQGRQPDGAAPGGLAVRTGITLIGSDRYYFRGVDAAELAENYDYEEVADWLWTGVMTSGIRFRAPEDLLTAAEPAVRALPATASPVDRLRAAAVAASAADPLRFDLTPDAVHATARGLIAALRAQDHEHA
;
A
#
# COMPACT_ATOMS: atom_id res chain seq x y z
N MET A 1 29.12 20.47 -26.34
CA MET A 1 29.64 21.16 -25.14
C MET A 1 28.50 21.40 -24.16
N LEU A 2 28.25 20.49 -23.22
CA LEU A 2 27.28 20.72 -22.15
C LEU A 2 28.04 21.30 -20.96
N ARG A 3 27.83 22.59 -20.69
CA ARG A 3 28.42 23.30 -19.55
C ARG A 3 28.12 22.54 -18.25
N GLU A 4 29.17 22.18 -17.53
CA GLU A 4 29.07 21.74 -16.14
C GLU A 4 28.79 22.97 -15.28
N SER A 5 27.51 23.28 -15.09
CA SER A 5 27.10 24.38 -14.20
C SER A 5 27.15 23.88 -12.76
N MET A 6 28.02 24.46 -11.95
CA MET A 6 27.99 24.32 -10.49
C MET A 6 26.87 25.19 -9.91
N LEU A 7 26.16 24.66 -8.93
CA LEU A 7 25.07 25.31 -8.20
C LEU A 7 25.52 25.59 -6.76
N THR A 8 25.11 26.72 -6.21
CA THR A 8 25.25 27.01 -4.78
C THR A 8 24.32 26.13 -3.95
N THR A 9 24.59 26.00 -2.65
CA THR A 9 23.69 25.33 -1.68
C THR A 9 22.23 25.77 -1.84
N ARG A 10 21.98 27.08 -2.02
CA ARG A 10 20.63 27.62 -2.16
C ARG A 10 19.96 27.16 -3.45
N GLU A 11 20.66 27.31 -4.58
CA GLU A 11 20.13 26.92 -5.89
C GLU A 11 19.88 25.40 -5.98
N ALA A 12 20.79 24.60 -5.41
CA ALA A 12 20.63 23.15 -5.36
C ALA A 12 19.44 22.72 -4.48
N ALA A 13 19.25 23.38 -3.33
CA ALA A 13 18.12 23.12 -2.44
C ALA A 13 16.78 23.52 -3.08
N GLU A 14 16.71 24.71 -3.69
CA GLU A 14 15.53 25.19 -4.43
C GLU A 14 15.18 24.23 -5.59
N ARG A 15 16.19 23.77 -6.34
CA ARG A 15 16.00 22.86 -7.47
C ARG A 15 15.53 21.46 -7.07
N LEU A 16 15.88 21.01 -5.86
CA LEU A 16 15.40 19.76 -5.27
C LEU A 16 14.07 19.92 -4.51
N GLY A 17 13.59 21.14 -4.28
CA GLY A 17 12.41 21.41 -3.47
C GLY A 17 12.59 21.07 -1.98
N VAL A 18 13.81 21.13 -1.46
CA VAL A 18 14.14 20.78 -0.06
C VAL A 18 14.81 21.94 0.67
N LYS A 19 14.94 21.84 1.99
CA LYS A 19 15.69 22.81 2.79
C LYS A 19 17.20 22.55 2.70
N PRO A 20 18.08 23.57 2.90
CA PRO A 20 19.53 23.40 2.90
C PRO A 20 20.04 22.31 3.86
N GLU A 21 19.39 22.13 5.02
CA GLU A 21 19.76 21.09 5.98
C GLU A 21 19.55 19.68 5.39
N THR A 22 18.47 19.50 4.62
CA THR A 22 18.20 18.24 3.90
C THR A 22 19.19 18.01 2.77
N LEU A 23 19.61 19.07 2.07
CA LEU A 23 20.66 18.99 1.05
C LEU A 23 21.98 18.48 1.67
N TYR A 24 22.40 19.02 2.81
CA TYR A 24 23.59 18.54 3.52
C TYR A 24 23.44 17.12 4.07
N ALA A 25 22.22 16.71 4.43
CA ALA A 25 21.96 15.31 4.78
C ALA A 25 22.17 14.36 3.59
N TYR A 26 21.87 14.78 2.35
CA TYR A 26 22.20 14.00 1.15
C TYR A 26 23.71 13.88 0.95
N VAL A 27 24.48 14.93 1.21
CA VAL A 27 25.95 14.88 1.19
C VAL A 27 26.48 13.90 2.23
N SER A 28 26.01 14.00 3.48
CA SER A 28 26.44 13.11 4.56
C SER A 28 26.12 11.63 4.30
N ARG A 29 25.10 11.36 3.49
CA ARG A 29 24.69 10.01 3.07
C ARG A 29 25.36 9.55 1.76
N GLY A 30 26.23 10.38 1.17
CA GLY A 30 26.92 10.08 -0.09
C GLY A 30 26.02 10.12 -1.33
N LEU A 31 24.88 10.82 -1.26
CA LEU A 31 23.93 10.97 -2.36
C LEU A 31 24.20 12.19 -3.24
N LEU A 32 24.97 13.16 -2.74
CA LEU A 32 25.47 14.32 -3.47
C LEU A 32 26.92 14.58 -3.09
N THR A 33 27.70 15.10 -4.03
CA THR A 33 29.06 15.52 -3.82
C THR A 33 29.10 17.03 -3.58
N SER A 34 29.71 17.44 -2.46
CA SER A 34 29.90 18.85 -2.13
C SER A 34 31.32 19.29 -2.48
N HIS A 35 31.45 20.26 -3.36
CA HIS A 35 32.71 20.92 -3.69
C HIS A 35 32.84 22.21 -2.87
N LYS A 36 34.06 22.61 -2.51
CA LYS A 36 34.27 23.90 -1.83
C LYS A 36 34.25 25.01 -2.88
N ALA A 37 33.49 26.08 -2.63
CA ALA A 37 33.57 27.28 -3.46
C ALA A 37 34.93 27.96 -3.26
N GLU A 38 35.68 28.20 -4.34
CA GLU A 38 36.89 29.03 -4.24
C GLU A 38 36.49 30.48 -3.91
N GLY A 39 36.99 30.99 -2.79
CA GLY A 39 36.82 32.40 -2.38
C GLY A 39 35.52 32.76 -1.66
N HIS A 40 34.57 31.83 -1.45
CA HIS A 40 33.30 32.11 -0.76
C HIS A 40 33.00 31.07 0.33
N ARG A 41 32.26 31.49 1.39
CA ARG A 41 31.70 30.56 2.38
C ARG A 41 30.50 29.84 1.76
N GLY A 42 30.69 28.60 1.32
CA GLY A 42 29.59 27.75 0.84
C GLY A 42 30.05 26.50 0.09
N SER A 43 29.14 25.55 -0.04
CA SER A 43 29.31 24.34 -0.86
C SER A 43 28.76 24.57 -2.27
N LEU A 44 29.43 24.00 -3.27
CA LEU A 44 28.98 23.92 -4.65
C LEU A 44 28.60 22.48 -4.99
N PHE A 45 27.61 22.34 -5.87
CA PHE A 45 27.02 21.07 -6.26
C PHE A 45 26.90 21.00 -7.77
N GLU A 46 27.23 19.86 -8.37
CA GLU A 46 27.07 19.71 -9.82
C GLU A 46 25.59 19.66 -10.21
N ALA A 47 25.16 20.52 -11.14
CA ALA A 47 23.75 20.55 -11.55
C ALA A 47 23.25 19.21 -12.08
N ARG A 48 24.10 18.41 -12.74
CA ARG A 48 23.74 17.09 -13.26
C ARG A 48 23.45 16.08 -12.15
N GLU A 49 24.23 16.11 -11.08
CA GLU A 49 24.06 15.23 -9.92
C GLU A 49 22.77 15.59 -9.17
N VAL A 50 22.53 16.90 -8.97
CA VAL A 50 21.29 17.44 -8.40
C VAL A 50 20.08 17.04 -9.25
N ASP A 51 20.13 17.20 -10.57
CA ASP A 51 19.05 16.81 -11.48
C ASP A 51 18.78 15.29 -11.47
N SER A 52 19.85 14.49 -11.41
CA SER A 52 19.72 13.03 -11.33
C SER A 52 19.06 12.59 -10.02
N LEU A 53 19.38 13.27 -8.92
CA LEU A 53 18.76 13.04 -7.63
C LEU A 53 17.30 13.50 -7.62
N ALA A 54 16.98 14.65 -8.22
CA ALA A 54 15.62 15.16 -8.37
C ALA A 54 14.72 14.15 -9.11
N ARG A 55 15.20 13.59 -10.23
CA ARG A 55 14.48 12.56 -11.00
C ARG A 55 14.24 11.28 -10.20
N LYS A 56 15.23 10.83 -9.41
CA LYS A 56 15.09 9.68 -8.51
C LYS A 56 14.11 9.95 -7.36
N SER A 57 14.04 11.20 -6.89
CA SER A 57 13.12 11.64 -5.83
C SER A 57 11.69 11.83 -6.32
N GLN A 58 11.49 12.29 -7.56
CA GLN A 58 10.16 12.41 -8.17
C GLN A 58 9.49 11.05 -8.38
N GLY A 59 10.24 9.98 -8.69
CA GLY A 59 9.74 8.60 -8.62
C GLY A 59 9.50 8.09 -7.19
N ARG A 60 9.73 8.91 -6.16
CA ARG A 60 9.67 8.55 -4.73
C ARG A 60 8.71 9.39 -3.90
N GLN A 61 8.08 10.41 -4.49
CA GLN A 61 7.19 11.29 -3.76
C GLN A 61 5.72 10.91 -4.05
N PRO A 62 5.02 10.23 -3.13
CA PRO A 62 3.57 10.27 -3.14
C PRO A 62 3.12 11.67 -2.73
N ASP A 63 2.20 12.27 -3.50
CA ASP A 63 1.43 13.41 -3.04
C ASP A 63 0.62 12.97 -1.81
N GLY A 64 1.00 13.45 -0.62
CA GLY A 64 0.21 13.29 0.61
C GLY A 64 0.84 12.53 1.78
N ALA A 65 2.10 12.08 1.72
CA ALA A 65 2.74 11.50 2.90
C ALA A 65 3.11 12.59 3.92
N ALA A 66 2.42 12.61 5.07
CA ALA A 66 2.77 13.44 6.21
C ALA A 66 4.25 13.23 6.62
N PRO A 67 4.97 14.26 7.09
CA PRO A 67 6.35 14.10 7.54
C PRO A 67 6.41 13.09 8.69
N GLY A 68 7.05 11.93 8.48
CA GLY A 68 7.18 10.85 9.47
C GLY A 68 6.29 9.63 9.25
N GLY A 69 5.42 9.61 8.24
CA GLY A 69 4.70 8.41 7.84
C GLY A 69 5.61 7.42 7.11
N LEU A 70 5.62 6.15 7.52
CA LEU A 70 6.14 5.06 6.69
C LEU A 70 5.29 4.98 5.42
N ALA A 71 5.72 5.66 4.36
CA ALA A 71 5.15 5.50 3.03
C ALA A 71 5.63 4.16 2.47
N VAL A 72 4.91 3.08 2.76
CA VAL A 72 5.12 1.79 2.09
C VAL A 72 4.69 1.97 0.65
N ARG A 73 5.65 1.81 -0.28
CA ARG A 73 5.33 1.77 -1.71
C ARG A 73 4.64 0.45 -1.99
N THR A 74 3.39 0.51 -2.44
CA THR A 74 2.63 -0.67 -2.86
C THR A 74 2.38 -0.60 -4.37
N GLY A 75 2.31 -1.77 -5.01
CA GLY A 75 1.88 -1.90 -6.40
C GLY A 75 0.40 -2.23 -6.54
N ILE A 76 -0.41 -1.96 -5.50
CA ILE A 76 -1.78 -2.46 -5.39
C ILE A 76 -2.82 -1.43 -5.80
N THR A 77 -2.78 -0.23 -5.23
CA THR A 77 -3.80 0.81 -5.51
C THR A 77 -3.14 2.14 -5.82
N LEU A 78 -3.55 2.74 -6.93
CA LEU A 78 -3.31 4.15 -7.23
C LEU A 78 -4.62 4.91 -7.06
N ILE A 79 -4.62 5.88 -6.15
CA ILE A 79 -5.73 6.80 -5.95
C ILE A 79 -5.42 8.06 -6.75
N GLY A 80 -6.10 8.23 -7.88
CA GLY A 80 -6.08 9.46 -8.67
C GLY A 80 -7.10 10.47 -8.17
N SER A 81 -7.12 11.65 -8.77
CA SER A 81 -8.07 12.72 -8.42
C SER A 81 -9.53 12.38 -8.72
N ASP A 82 -9.77 11.54 -9.72
CA ASP A 82 -11.11 11.18 -10.21
C ASP A 82 -11.27 9.67 -10.50
N ARG A 83 -10.17 8.91 -10.43
CA ARG A 83 -10.15 7.49 -10.78
C ARG A 83 -9.31 6.69 -9.81
N TYR A 84 -9.66 5.43 -9.66
CA TYR A 84 -8.93 4.45 -8.87
C TYR A 84 -8.39 3.37 -9.79
N TYR A 85 -7.14 2.98 -9.58
CA TYR A 85 -6.54 1.90 -10.34
C TYR A 85 -6.06 0.82 -9.38
N PHE A 86 -6.43 -0.42 -9.68
CA PHE A 86 -5.92 -1.60 -9.01
C PHE A 86 -4.87 -2.25 -9.90
N ARG A 87 -3.62 -2.37 -9.42
CA ARG A 87 -2.47 -2.91 -10.17
C ARG A 87 -2.33 -2.33 -11.59
N GLY A 88 -2.73 -1.07 -11.80
CA GLY A 88 -2.68 -0.37 -13.08
C GLY A 88 -3.94 -0.47 -13.95
N VAL A 89 -4.97 -1.21 -13.54
CA VAL A 89 -6.27 -1.35 -14.24
C VAL A 89 -7.32 -0.48 -13.56
N ASP A 90 -8.18 0.18 -14.34
CA ASP A 90 -9.25 1.03 -13.81
C ASP A 90 -10.25 0.21 -12.97
N ALA A 91 -10.59 0.71 -11.79
CA ALA A 91 -11.53 0.05 -10.88
C ALA A 91 -12.94 -0.09 -11.48
N ALA A 92 -13.38 0.85 -12.30
CA ALA A 92 -14.67 0.78 -12.98
C ALA A 92 -14.65 -0.30 -14.07
N GLU A 93 -13.55 -0.41 -14.83
CA GLU A 93 -13.36 -1.48 -15.81
C GLU A 93 -13.38 -2.86 -15.14
N LEU A 94 -12.76 -2.98 -13.96
CA LEU A 94 -12.78 -4.22 -13.19
C LEU A 94 -14.20 -4.58 -12.73
N ALA A 95 -14.95 -3.60 -12.22
CA ALA A 95 -16.32 -3.81 -11.73
C ALA A 95 -17.32 -4.15 -12.84
N GLU A 96 -17.09 -3.67 -14.07
CA GLU A 96 -17.95 -3.98 -15.22
C GLU A 96 -17.70 -5.37 -15.80
N ASN A 97 -16.47 -5.90 -15.68
CA ASN A 97 -16.05 -7.08 -16.44
C ASN A 97 -15.72 -8.32 -15.61
N TYR A 98 -15.53 -8.19 -14.29
CA TYR A 98 -15.08 -9.28 -13.43
C TYR A 98 -15.91 -9.39 -12.15
N ASP A 99 -16.02 -10.61 -11.63
CA ASP A 99 -16.63 -10.86 -10.34
C ASP A 99 -15.72 -10.39 -9.20
N TYR A 100 -16.34 -10.03 -8.07
CA TYR A 100 -15.63 -9.60 -6.86
C TYR A 100 -14.49 -10.55 -6.45
N GLU A 101 -14.76 -11.86 -6.46
CA GLU A 101 -13.80 -12.87 -6.01
C GLU A 101 -12.63 -13.05 -6.99
N GLU A 102 -12.87 -12.85 -8.30
CA GLU A 102 -11.83 -12.85 -9.32
C GLU A 102 -10.87 -11.66 -9.11
N VAL A 103 -11.43 -10.46 -8.89
CA VAL A 103 -10.64 -9.25 -8.64
C VAL A 103 -9.89 -9.33 -7.30
N ALA A 104 -10.55 -9.79 -6.24
CA ALA A 104 -9.93 -9.95 -4.93
C ALA A 104 -8.75 -10.93 -4.95
N ASP A 105 -8.91 -12.07 -5.62
CA ASP A 105 -7.84 -13.05 -5.77
C ASP A 105 -6.66 -12.50 -6.59
N TRP A 106 -6.97 -11.85 -7.71
CA TRP A 106 -5.97 -11.21 -8.56
C TRP A 106 -5.21 -10.09 -7.83
N LEU A 107 -5.87 -9.33 -6.96
CA LEU A 107 -5.20 -8.30 -6.15
C LEU A 107 -4.10 -8.90 -5.27
N TRP A 108 -4.31 -10.10 -4.72
CA TRP A 108 -3.32 -10.78 -3.90
C TRP A 108 -2.25 -11.48 -4.74
N THR A 109 -2.66 -12.27 -5.73
CA THR A 109 -1.77 -13.19 -6.46
C THR A 109 -1.12 -12.56 -7.70
N GLY A 110 -1.75 -11.53 -8.27
CA GLY A 110 -1.41 -10.99 -9.58
C GLY A 110 -1.86 -11.85 -10.76
N VAL A 111 -2.58 -12.96 -10.52
CA VAL A 111 -3.06 -13.89 -11.55
C VAL A 111 -4.58 -13.82 -11.60
N MET A 112 -5.13 -13.53 -12.78
CA MET A 112 -6.59 -13.51 -12.99
C MET A 112 -7.11 -14.93 -13.19
N THR A 113 -7.94 -15.41 -12.28
CA THR A 113 -8.53 -16.76 -12.31
C THR A 113 -10.03 -16.66 -12.50
N SER A 114 -10.52 -17.02 -13.68
CA SER A 114 -11.95 -16.88 -13.97
C SER A 114 -12.80 -17.92 -13.24
N GLY A 115 -13.96 -17.50 -12.73
CA GLY A 115 -14.95 -18.35 -12.07
C GLY A 115 -14.56 -18.80 -10.65
N ILE A 116 -13.51 -18.22 -10.06
CA ILE A 116 -13.14 -18.52 -8.67
C ILE A 116 -14.29 -18.13 -7.73
N ARG A 117 -14.52 -18.98 -6.74
CA ARG A 117 -15.47 -18.76 -5.65
C ARG A 117 -14.81 -19.04 -4.32
N PHE A 118 -14.99 -18.15 -3.34
CA PHE A 118 -14.47 -18.34 -2.00
C PHE A 118 -15.43 -19.19 -1.19
N ARG A 119 -14.88 -20.19 -0.50
CA ARG A 119 -15.63 -21.08 0.37
C ARG A 119 -15.05 -21.03 1.77
N ALA A 120 -15.91 -20.82 2.75
CA ALA A 120 -15.52 -20.84 4.14
C ALA A 120 -15.23 -22.29 4.55
N PRO A 121 -14.09 -22.58 5.19
CA PRO A 121 -13.88 -23.86 5.86
C PRO A 121 -14.91 -24.02 6.98
N GLU A 122 -15.37 -25.25 7.21
CA GLU A 122 -16.39 -25.56 8.22
C GLU A 122 -15.95 -25.15 9.63
N ASP A 123 -14.66 -25.27 9.95
CA ASP A 123 -14.11 -24.87 11.26
C ASP A 123 -14.30 -23.37 11.53
N LEU A 124 -14.18 -22.53 10.49
CA LEU A 124 -14.37 -21.08 10.60
C LEU A 124 -15.86 -20.75 10.81
N LEU A 125 -16.77 -21.42 10.09
CA LEU A 125 -18.22 -21.22 10.26
C LEU A 125 -18.69 -21.68 11.64
N THR A 126 -18.27 -22.87 12.05
CA THR A 126 -18.60 -23.47 13.35
C THR A 126 -18.16 -22.57 14.52
N ALA A 127 -17.06 -21.84 14.36
CA ALA A 127 -16.60 -20.85 15.34
C ALA A 127 -17.33 -19.50 15.24
N ALA A 128 -17.59 -19.00 14.03
CA ALA A 128 -18.18 -17.68 13.80
C ALA A 128 -19.66 -17.61 14.19
N GLU A 129 -20.46 -18.61 13.82
CA GLU A 129 -21.93 -18.57 14.01
C GLU A 129 -22.34 -18.42 15.49
N PRO A 130 -21.78 -19.17 16.47
CA PRO A 130 -22.14 -18.96 17.87
C PRO A 130 -21.73 -17.57 18.37
N ALA A 131 -20.60 -17.03 17.91
CA ALA A 131 -20.12 -15.72 18.31
C ALA A 131 -21.04 -14.60 17.80
N VAL A 132 -21.54 -14.70 16.57
CA VAL A 132 -22.52 -13.76 16.02
C VAL A 132 -23.88 -13.89 16.71
N ARG A 133 -24.34 -15.13 16.95
CA ARG A 133 -25.63 -15.39 17.64
C ARG A 133 -25.65 -14.92 19.10
N ALA A 134 -24.49 -14.81 19.75
CA ALA A 134 -24.39 -14.28 21.10
C ALA A 134 -24.62 -12.75 21.17
N LEU A 135 -24.60 -12.05 20.04
CA LEU A 135 -24.81 -10.61 20.01
C LEU A 135 -26.29 -10.24 20.18
N PRO A 136 -26.60 -9.09 20.81
CA PRO A 136 -27.96 -8.57 20.87
C PRO A 136 -28.55 -8.36 19.47
N ALA A 137 -29.87 -8.44 19.34
CA ALA A 137 -30.57 -8.13 18.08
C ALA A 137 -30.28 -6.71 17.56
N THR A 138 -29.95 -5.77 18.45
CA THR A 138 -29.58 -4.39 18.13
C THR A 138 -28.15 -4.22 17.61
N ALA A 139 -27.34 -5.30 17.57
CA ALA A 139 -25.97 -5.24 17.09
C ALA A 139 -25.91 -4.88 15.60
N SER A 140 -25.03 -3.95 15.26
CA SER A 140 -24.86 -3.52 13.88
C SER A 140 -24.23 -4.62 13.01
N PRO A 141 -24.35 -4.55 11.68
CA PRO A 141 -23.62 -5.46 10.78
C PRO A 141 -22.11 -5.45 11.04
N VAL A 142 -21.53 -4.29 11.37
CA VAL A 142 -20.10 -4.18 11.70
C VAL A 142 -19.74 -4.92 12.98
N ASP A 143 -20.61 -4.93 13.99
CA ASP A 143 -20.37 -5.68 15.23
C ASP A 143 -20.39 -7.19 14.98
N ARG A 144 -21.33 -7.65 14.15
CA ARG A 144 -21.44 -9.06 13.72
C ARG A 144 -20.20 -9.50 12.94
N LEU A 145 -19.78 -8.69 11.97
CA LEU A 145 -18.55 -8.95 11.19
C LEU A 145 -17.31 -9.03 12.09
N ARG A 146 -17.18 -8.13 13.08
CA ARG A 146 -16.06 -8.17 14.04
C ARG A 146 -16.08 -9.42 14.91
N ALA A 147 -17.23 -9.81 15.45
CA ALA A 147 -17.36 -11.02 16.26
C ALA A 147 -17.02 -12.27 15.45
N ALA A 148 -17.55 -12.37 14.23
CA ALA A 148 -17.25 -13.45 13.29
C ALA A 148 -15.76 -13.51 12.95
N ALA A 149 -15.14 -12.38 12.62
CA ALA A 149 -13.72 -12.31 12.27
C ALA A 149 -12.82 -12.83 13.40
N VAL A 150 -13.07 -12.41 14.65
CA VAL A 150 -12.28 -12.84 15.81
C VAL A 150 -12.43 -14.35 16.01
N ALA A 151 -13.66 -14.86 15.99
CA ALA A 151 -13.91 -16.28 16.23
C ALA A 151 -13.35 -17.17 15.10
N ALA A 152 -13.59 -16.79 13.84
CA ALA A 152 -13.05 -17.51 12.68
C ALA A 152 -11.52 -17.50 12.67
N SER A 153 -10.88 -16.36 12.93
CA SER A 153 -9.41 -16.28 12.99
C SER A 153 -8.82 -17.10 14.13
N ALA A 154 -9.52 -17.21 15.25
CA ALA A 154 -9.09 -18.06 16.37
C ALA A 154 -9.20 -19.56 16.03
N ALA A 155 -10.14 -19.95 15.17
CA ALA A 155 -10.34 -21.33 14.74
C ALA A 155 -9.51 -21.74 13.51
N ASP A 156 -8.91 -20.80 12.79
CA ASP A 156 -8.12 -21.10 11.59
C ASP A 156 -6.90 -21.99 11.91
N PRO A 157 -6.82 -23.21 11.35
CA PRO A 157 -5.68 -24.11 11.55
C PRO A 157 -4.38 -23.56 10.97
N LEU A 158 -4.45 -22.64 9.99
CA LEU A 158 -3.30 -22.04 9.33
C LEU A 158 -2.91 -20.67 9.92
N ARG A 159 -3.52 -20.23 11.03
CA ARG A 159 -3.32 -18.88 11.60
C ARG A 159 -1.87 -18.48 11.94
N PHE A 160 -0.97 -19.46 12.02
CA PHE A 160 0.46 -19.24 12.29
C PHE A 160 1.37 -19.51 11.07
N ASP A 161 0.79 -20.01 9.97
CA ASP A 161 1.50 -20.23 8.71
C ASP A 161 1.49 -18.93 7.89
N LEU A 162 2.68 -18.41 7.62
CA LEU A 162 2.88 -17.15 6.89
C LEU A 162 3.34 -17.40 5.44
N THR A 163 3.26 -18.64 4.96
CA THR A 163 3.49 -18.92 3.53
C THR A 163 2.43 -18.21 2.68
N PRO A 164 2.79 -17.73 1.48
CA PRO A 164 1.84 -17.02 0.61
C PRO A 164 0.54 -17.80 0.38
N ASP A 165 0.65 -19.12 0.15
CA ASP A 165 -0.51 -19.97 -0.13
C ASP A 165 -1.43 -20.10 1.09
N ALA A 166 -0.87 -20.26 2.30
CA ALA A 166 -1.64 -20.30 3.53
C ALA A 166 -2.36 -18.97 3.77
N VAL A 167 -1.65 -17.85 3.63
CA VAL A 167 -2.24 -16.51 3.80
C VAL A 167 -3.37 -16.25 2.80
N HIS A 168 -3.19 -16.64 1.52
CA HIS A 168 -4.27 -16.52 0.54
C HIS A 168 -5.45 -17.43 0.85
N ALA A 169 -5.20 -18.67 1.31
CA ALA A 169 -6.27 -19.58 1.73
C ALA A 169 -7.07 -19.03 2.92
N THR A 170 -6.37 -18.51 3.94
CA THR A 170 -6.98 -17.84 5.08
C THR A 170 -7.80 -16.62 4.65
N ALA A 171 -7.27 -15.77 3.75
CA ALA A 171 -7.98 -14.59 3.25
C ALA A 171 -9.29 -14.96 2.53
N ARG A 172 -9.26 -15.94 1.62
CA ARG A 172 -10.45 -16.46 0.93
C ARG A 172 -11.46 -17.03 1.93
N GLY A 173 -10.98 -17.86 2.87
CA GLY A 173 -11.83 -18.49 3.88
C GLY A 173 -12.52 -17.49 4.80
N LEU A 174 -11.79 -16.47 5.27
CA LEU A 174 -12.34 -15.41 6.12
C LEU A 174 -13.39 -14.57 5.40
N ILE A 175 -13.16 -14.15 4.15
CA ILE A 175 -14.16 -13.39 3.38
C ILE A 175 -15.45 -14.20 3.23
N ALA A 176 -15.33 -15.48 2.87
CA ALA A 176 -16.49 -16.35 2.73
C ALA A 176 -17.21 -16.58 4.07
N ALA A 177 -16.48 -16.73 5.17
CA ALA A 177 -17.05 -16.93 6.50
C ALA A 177 -17.84 -15.69 6.95
N LEU A 178 -17.30 -14.49 6.71
CA LEU A 178 -17.97 -13.22 7.01
C LEU A 178 -19.25 -13.04 6.19
N ARG A 179 -19.21 -13.32 4.89
CA ARG A 179 -20.39 -13.27 4.01
C ARG A 179 -21.51 -14.17 4.52
N ALA A 180 -21.19 -15.38 5.01
CA ALA A 180 -22.18 -16.32 5.50
C ALA A 180 -23.00 -15.77 6.68
N GLN A 181 -22.43 -14.86 7.47
CA GLN A 181 -23.10 -14.29 8.66
C GLN A 181 -24.15 -13.23 8.33
N ASP A 182 -24.06 -12.60 7.16
CA ASP A 182 -24.99 -11.55 6.72
C ASP A 182 -26.30 -12.13 6.14
N HIS A 183 -26.30 -13.39 5.70
CA HIS A 183 -27.44 -14.01 5.02
C HIS A 183 -28.47 -14.67 5.96
N GLU A 184 -28.16 -14.89 7.24
CA GLU A 184 -29.08 -15.55 8.19
C GLU A 184 -30.18 -14.65 8.78
N HIS A 185 -30.21 -13.34 8.46
CA HIS A 185 -31.13 -12.38 9.08
C HIS A 185 -32.04 -11.62 8.08
N ALA A 186 -32.19 -12.12 6.85
CA ALA A 186 -33.12 -11.57 5.85
C ALA A 186 -34.42 -12.39 5.75
#